data_AF-A0A1J1GV33-F1
#
_entry.id   AF-A0A1J1GV33-F1
#
_cell.length_a   1.000
_cell.length_b   1.000
_cell.length_c   1.000
_cell.angle_alpha   90.00
_cell.angle_beta   90.00
_cell.angle_gamma   90.00
#
_symmetry.space_group_name_H-M   'P 1'
#
loop_
_entity.id
_entity.type
_entity.pdbx_description
1 polymer ?
#
loop_
_entity_poly.entity_id
_entity_poly.type
_entity_poly.pdbx_seq_one_letter_code
_entity_poly.pdbx_strand_id
1 'polypeptide(L)'
;MLPLHNNENKKKNEEIGIDFRKKNGYGIKNIGKIISSHKQFNKNVKKKISYDYIVILLNKANLDIKYNYAQIAYSLFCPSKLYKLFLYRKQNKNHYYRDDPCFFFIFLVNYLTIGYIYSINIISRKPNVINDNSKYALFTIRIFYPLLIFLLTGILITTLNYIYIFKCIKNRSIVGNEYNTVFESIKDLNREILFFFDINLNCSTTILISSFAVPYFFLPILTIKHFEILKKIVIIILNILDILGWMYYLYIYKIGMHVILCRNIKQNNYIYIFFFCFILIFFFYLTYNNLTFALFIYNFF
;
A
#
# COMPACT_ATOMS: atom_id res chain seq x y z
N MET A 1 7.44 -25.86 42.15
CA MET A 1 7.93 -27.04 41.39
C MET A 1 7.73 -26.77 39.91
N LEU A 2 8.81 -26.47 39.18
CA LEU A 2 8.99 -26.61 37.72
C LEU A 2 10.27 -25.87 37.32
N PRO A 3 11.38 -26.60 37.11
CA PRO A 3 12.19 -26.30 35.93
C PRO A 3 12.92 -27.55 35.40
N LEU A 4 12.51 -28.13 34.27
CA LEU A 4 13.37 -29.13 33.59
C LEU A 4 13.35 -29.08 32.04
N HIS A 5 12.38 -28.45 31.38
CA HIS A 5 12.26 -28.60 29.91
C HIS A 5 13.17 -27.70 29.04
N ASN A 6 13.83 -26.69 29.62
CA ASN A 6 14.69 -25.75 28.85
C ASN A 6 16.14 -26.21 28.67
N ASN A 7 16.59 -27.24 29.39
CA ASN A 7 18.00 -27.69 29.34
C ASN A 7 18.25 -28.75 28.25
N GLU A 8 17.24 -29.50 27.83
CA GLU A 8 17.42 -30.55 26.80
C GLU A 8 17.58 -29.97 25.39
N ASN A 9 16.80 -28.95 25.04
CA ASN A 9 16.94 -28.27 23.73
C ASN A 9 18.24 -27.45 23.63
N LYS A 10 18.77 -26.98 24.75
CA LYS A 10 20.07 -26.28 24.80
C LYS A 10 21.22 -27.26 24.60
N LYS A 11 21.18 -28.42 25.25
CA LYS A 11 22.15 -29.51 25.06
C LYS A 11 22.13 -30.09 23.65
N LYS A 12 20.95 -30.29 23.05
CA LYS A 12 20.82 -30.80 21.66
C LYS A 12 21.40 -29.84 20.62
N ASN A 13 21.20 -28.53 20.81
CA ASN A 13 21.77 -27.51 19.92
C ASN A 13 23.28 -27.33 20.11
N GLU A 14 23.80 -27.56 21.31
CA GLU A 14 25.24 -27.59 21.59
C GLU A 14 25.91 -28.82 20.99
N GLU A 15 25.29 -30.01 21.05
CA GLU A 15 25.79 -31.23 20.42
C GLU A 15 25.82 -31.15 18.89
N ILE A 16 24.78 -30.61 18.25
CA ILE A 16 24.76 -30.38 16.78
C ILE A 16 25.86 -29.38 16.37
N GLY A 17 26.13 -28.37 17.21
CA GLY A 17 27.21 -27.40 16.99
C GLY A 17 28.62 -27.99 17.20
N ILE A 18 28.76 -28.99 18.07
CA ILE A 18 30.04 -29.69 18.34
C ILE A 18 30.34 -30.71 17.23
N ASP A 19 29.32 -31.39 16.70
CA ASP A 19 29.48 -32.36 15.61
C ASP A 19 29.82 -31.67 14.27
N PHE A 20 29.27 -30.48 14.03
CA PHE A 20 29.67 -29.61 12.92
C PHE A 20 31.10 -29.03 13.09
N ARG A 21 31.54 -28.77 14.33
CA ARG A 21 32.90 -28.29 14.64
C ARG A 21 33.98 -29.36 14.39
N LYS A 22 33.66 -30.63 14.64
CA LYS A 22 34.62 -31.74 14.46
C LYS A 22 34.77 -32.19 13.00
N LYS A 23 33.70 -32.13 12.19
CA LYS A 23 33.74 -32.67 10.80
C LYS A 23 34.42 -31.79 9.77
N ASN A 24 34.47 -30.46 9.93
CA ASN A 24 34.87 -29.57 8.84
C ASN A 24 36.06 -28.61 9.15
N GLY A 25 36.74 -28.72 10.29
CA GLY A 25 38.02 -28.00 10.51
C GLY A 25 37.96 -26.46 10.41
N TYR A 26 36.78 -25.84 10.50
CA TYR A 26 36.67 -24.38 10.43
C TYR A 26 36.87 -23.75 11.81
N GLY A 27 38.05 -23.17 12.01
CA GLY A 27 38.40 -22.45 13.23
C GLY A 27 37.41 -21.32 13.57
N ILE A 28 37.09 -21.17 14.85
CA ILE A 28 36.11 -20.23 15.42
C ILE A 28 36.34 -18.76 14.96
N LYS A 29 37.57 -18.39 14.61
CA LYS A 29 37.92 -17.07 14.03
C LYS A 29 37.29 -16.81 12.65
N ASN A 30 37.01 -17.84 11.85
CA ASN A 30 36.42 -17.69 10.51
C ASN A 30 34.90 -17.48 10.55
N ILE A 31 34.22 -18.00 11.58
CA ILE A 31 32.76 -17.86 11.73
C ILE A 31 32.39 -16.38 12.03
N GLY A 32 33.19 -15.69 12.85
CA GLY A 32 33.02 -14.25 13.11
C GLY A 32 33.22 -13.37 11.86
N LYS A 33 34.18 -13.73 10.99
CA LYS A 33 34.39 -13.07 9.68
C LYS A 33 33.25 -13.36 8.69
N ILE A 34 32.68 -14.56 8.71
CA ILE A 34 31.54 -14.91 7.85
C ILE A 34 30.27 -14.17 8.30
N ILE A 35 29.99 -14.07 9.60
CA ILE A 35 28.80 -13.35 10.10
C ILE A 35 28.91 -11.83 9.89
N SER A 36 30.10 -11.25 10.08
CA SER A 36 30.34 -9.82 9.81
C SER A 36 30.28 -9.50 8.33
N SER A 37 30.85 -10.34 7.46
CA SER A 37 30.72 -10.20 6.00
C SER A 37 29.28 -10.41 5.52
N HIS A 38 28.48 -11.29 6.14
CA HIS A 38 27.05 -11.45 5.82
C HIS A 38 26.20 -10.23 6.22
N LYS A 39 26.50 -9.61 7.37
CA LYS A 39 25.88 -8.33 7.79
C LYS A 39 26.28 -7.18 6.87
N GLN A 40 27.55 -7.11 6.48
CA GLN A 40 28.08 -6.08 5.58
C GLN A 40 27.56 -6.26 4.15
N PHE A 41 27.42 -7.50 3.67
CA PHE A 41 26.77 -7.86 2.43
C PHE A 41 25.29 -7.49 2.44
N ASN A 42 24.53 -7.82 3.50
CA ASN A 42 23.13 -7.40 3.62
C ASN A 42 22.96 -5.88 3.65
N LYS A 43 23.88 -5.15 4.30
CA LYS A 43 23.84 -3.68 4.34
C LYS A 43 24.17 -3.07 2.97
N ASN A 44 25.13 -3.65 2.25
CA ASN A 44 25.53 -3.22 0.91
C ASN A 44 24.47 -3.58 -0.15
N VAL A 45 23.83 -4.74 -0.04
CA VAL A 45 22.71 -5.16 -0.90
C VAL A 45 21.49 -4.28 -0.65
N LYS A 46 21.14 -3.95 0.61
CA LYS A 46 20.06 -3.00 0.89
C LYS A 46 20.34 -1.60 0.33
N LYS A 47 21.57 -1.09 0.51
CA LYS A 47 22.00 0.20 -0.07
C LYS A 47 21.96 0.19 -1.61
N LYS A 48 22.40 -0.91 -2.22
CA LYS A 48 22.41 -1.08 -3.68
C LYS A 48 20.99 -1.18 -4.24
N ILE A 49 20.11 -1.96 -3.62
CA ILE A 49 18.69 -2.06 -4.01
C ILE A 49 17.99 -0.70 -3.89
N SER A 50 18.25 0.09 -2.84
CA SER A 50 17.68 1.43 -2.69
C SER A 50 18.21 2.43 -3.72
N TYR A 51 19.51 2.36 -4.03
CA TYR A 51 20.13 3.25 -5.01
C TYR A 51 19.68 2.90 -6.42
N ASP A 52 19.67 1.63 -6.78
CA ASP A 52 19.20 1.15 -8.08
C ASP A 52 17.72 1.51 -8.29
N TYR A 53 16.87 1.46 -7.24
CA TYR A 53 15.48 1.93 -7.30
C TYR A 53 15.37 3.44 -7.62
N ILE A 54 16.18 4.27 -6.95
CA ILE A 54 16.20 5.72 -7.18
C ILE A 54 16.76 6.03 -8.57
N VAL A 55 17.80 5.32 -9.01
CA VAL A 55 18.37 5.46 -10.35
C VAL A 55 17.35 5.04 -11.41
N ILE A 56 16.56 3.98 -11.20
CA ILE A 56 15.49 3.58 -12.11
C ILE A 56 14.37 4.62 -12.15
N LEU A 57 13.99 5.19 -11.02
CA LEU A 57 13.03 6.30 -10.94
C LEU A 57 13.51 7.54 -11.70
N LEU A 58 14.81 7.84 -11.68
CA LEU A 58 15.40 9.00 -12.34
C LEU A 58 15.77 8.74 -13.82
N ASN A 59 15.83 7.47 -14.24
CA ASN A 59 16.20 7.13 -15.61
C ASN A 59 14.98 7.21 -16.53
N LYS A 60 14.84 8.37 -17.19
CA LYS A 60 13.73 8.74 -18.07
C LYS A 60 13.42 7.74 -19.19
N ALA A 61 14.41 6.94 -19.60
CA ALA A 61 14.27 5.90 -20.62
C ALA A 61 13.40 4.70 -20.19
N ASN A 62 13.19 4.51 -18.88
CA ASN A 62 12.40 3.40 -18.32
C ASN A 62 11.00 3.81 -17.86
N LEU A 63 10.66 5.11 -17.87
CA LEU A 63 9.35 5.62 -17.46
C LEU A 63 8.38 5.54 -18.66
N ASP A 64 7.72 4.40 -18.84
CA ASP A 64 6.64 4.28 -19.83
C ASP A 64 5.36 4.97 -19.31
N ILE A 65 5.35 6.30 -19.39
CA ILE A 65 4.24 7.14 -18.91
C ILE A 65 2.92 6.77 -19.61
N LYS A 66 2.97 6.43 -20.91
CA LYS A 66 1.78 6.06 -21.69
C LYS A 66 1.16 4.78 -21.14
N TYR A 67 1.98 3.77 -20.88
CA TYR A 67 1.53 2.52 -20.28
C TYR A 67 0.92 2.75 -18.88
N ASN A 68 1.54 3.60 -18.05
CA ASN A 68 1.02 3.90 -16.72
C ASN A 68 -0.32 4.64 -16.76
N TYR A 69 -0.52 5.61 -17.66
CA TYR A 69 -1.83 6.23 -17.85
C TYR A 69 -2.86 5.26 -18.40
N ALA A 70 -2.46 4.33 -19.28
CA ALA A 70 -3.36 3.25 -19.72
C ALA A 70 -3.74 2.33 -18.55
N GLN A 71 -2.82 2.07 -17.62
CA GLN A 71 -3.09 1.30 -16.40
C GLN A 71 -4.08 2.03 -15.47
N ILE A 72 -3.96 3.35 -15.29
CA ILE A 72 -4.97 4.18 -14.61
C ILE A 72 -6.31 4.10 -15.35
N ALA A 73 -6.33 4.21 -16.68
CA ALA A 73 -7.57 4.10 -17.44
C ALA A 73 -8.21 2.70 -17.30
N TYR A 74 -7.41 1.64 -17.29
CA TYR A 74 -7.91 0.28 -17.07
C TYR A 74 -8.43 0.09 -15.66
N SER A 75 -7.77 0.68 -14.66
CA SER A 75 -8.25 0.61 -13.28
C SER A 75 -9.57 1.32 -13.10
N LEU A 76 -9.92 2.32 -13.90
CA LEU A 76 -11.19 3.05 -13.79
C LEU A 76 -12.32 2.49 -14.67
N PHE A 77 -11.98 2.07 -15.90
CA PHE A 77 -12.99 1.81 -16.93
C PHE A 77 -12.99 0.37 -17.44
N CYS A 78 -11.90 -0.39 -17.29
CA CYS A 78 -11.73 -1.70 -17.91
C CYS A 78 -11.08 -2.71 -16.95
N PRO A 79 -11.77 -3.13 -15.88
CA PRO A 79 -11.21 -4.03 -14.87
C PRO A 79 -10.86 -5.41 -15.45
N SER A 80 -11.52 -5.83 -16.53
CA SER A 80 -11.19 -7.05 -17.28
C SER A 80 -9.80 -6.97 -17.96
N LYS A 81 -9.43 -5.80 -18.50
CA LYS A 81 -8.08 -5.56 -19.05
C LYS A 81 -7.05 -5.49 -17.93
N LEU A 82 -7.40 -4.88 -16.80
CA LEU A 82 -6.53 -4.84 -15.62
C LEU A 82 -6.26 -6.25 -15.06
N TYR A 83 -7.26 -7.14 -15.04
CA TYR A 83 -7.06 -8.54 -14.67
C TYR A 83 -6.05 -9.25 -15.58
N LYS A 84 -6.18 -9.07 -16.90
CA LYS A 84 -5.21 -9.62 -17.87
C LYS A 84 -3.80 -9.06 -17.62
N LEU A 85 -3.70 -7.77 -17.29
CA LEU A 85 -2.44 -7.13 -16.93
C LEU A 85 -1.81 -7.75 -15.69
N PHE A 86 -2.60 -7.99 -14.64
CA PHE A 86 -2.17 -8.66 -13.42
C PHE A 86 -1.69 -10.09 -13.68
N LEU A 87 -2.40 -10.86 -14.52
CA LEU A 87 -1.95 -12.20 -14.93
C LEU A 87 -0.63 -12.15 -15.70
N TYR A 88 -0.51 -11.23 -16.67
CA TYR A 88 0.70 -11.04 -17.46
C TYR A 88 1.90 -10.68 -16.59
N ARG A 89 1.73 -9.74 -15.66
CA ARG A 89 2.75 -9.35 -14.68
C ARG A 89 3.14 -10.54 -13.79
N LYS A 90 2.16 -11.33 -13.31
CA LYS A 90 2.43 -12.55 -12.52
C LYS A 90 3.27 -13.58 -13.27
N GLN A 91 3.07 -13.71 -14.58
CA GLN A 91 3.84 -14.63 -15.41
C GLN A 91 5.24 -14.10 -15.74
N ASN A 92 5.38 -12.80 -16.00
CA ASN A 92 6.64 -12.20 -16.43
C ASN A 92 7.43 -11.56 -15.28
N LYS A 93 8.27 -12.39 -14.67
CA LYS A 93 9.04 -12.17 -13.42
C LYS A 93 9.95 -10.93 -13.37
N ASN A 94 10.18 -10.22 -14.48
CA ASN A 94 11.11 -9.08 -14.56
C ASN A 94 10.42 -7.70 -14.66
N HIS A 95 9.09 -7.62 -14.83
CA HIS A 95 8.41 -6.34 -15.05
C HIS A 95 8.22 -5.47 -13.79
N TYR A 96 8.06 -6.10 -12.62
CA TYR A 96 7.81 -5.41 -11.34
C TYR A 96 8.86 -4.37 -10.98
N TYR A 97 10.12 -4.67 -11.25
CA TYR A 97 11.23 -3.82 -10.83
C TYR A 97 11.31 -2.50 -11.62
N ARG A 98 10.69 -2.45 -12.80
CA ARG A 98 10.78 -1.29 -13.71
C ARG A 98 9.52 -0.44 -13.73
N ASP A 99 8.34 -1.07 -13.74
CA ASP A 99 7.09 -0.38 -14.08
C ASP A 99 6.36 0.17 -12.81
N ASP A 100 6.55 -0.47 -11.65
CA ASP A 100 5.92 -0.08 -10.36
C ASP A 100 6.42 1.26 -9.77
N PRO A 101 7.71 1.65 -9.88
CA PRO A 101 8.19 2.94 -9.40
C PRO A 101 7.61 4.12 -10.18
N CYS A 102 7.42 3.97 -11.50
CA CYS A 102 6.82 5.00 -12.35
C CYS A 102 5.37 5.26 -11.96
N PHE A 103 4.60 4.19 -11.75
CA PHE A 103 3.20 4.27 -11.36
C PHE A 103 3.06 4.98 -10.00
N PHE A 104 3.88 4.59 -9.03
CA PHE A 104 3.92 5.25 -7.72
C PHE A 104 4.27 6.75 -7.83
N PHE A 105 5.23 7.12 -8.68
CA PHE A 105 5.61 8.52 -8.89
C PHE A 105 4.46 9.34 -9.48
N ILE A 106 3.74 8.81 -10.48
CA ILE A 106 2.55 9.46 -11.05
C ILE A 106 1.49 9.66 -9.97
N PHE A 107 1.27 8.68 -9.09
CA PHE A 107 0.37 8.82 -7.95
C PHE A 107 0.81 9.91 -6.97
N LEU A 108 2.10 9.95 -6.63
CA LEU A 108 2.66 10.96 -5.75
C LEU A 108 2.43 12.37 -6.30
N VAL A 109 2.69 12.58 -7.60
CA VAL A 109 2.45 13.86 -8.27
C VAL A 109 0.97 14.23 -8.24
N ASN A 110 0.06 13.30 -8.54
CA ASN A 110 -1.38 13.57 -8.51
C ASN A 110 -1.88 13.94 -7.10
N TYR A 111 -1.48 13.19 -6.07
CA TYR A 111 -1.86 13.50 -4.68
C TYR A 111 -1.33 14.85 -4.21
N LEU A 112 -0.07 15.19 -4.53
CA LEU A 112 0.51 16.50 -4.20
C LEU A 112 -0.21 17.63 -4.95
N THR A 113 -0.55 17.43 -6.22
CA THR A 113 -1.26 18.43 -7.03
C THR A 113 -2.64 18.72 -6.43
N ILE A 114 -3.38 17.67 -6.06
CA ILE A 114 -4.67 17.80 -5.36
C ILE A 114 -4.48 18.51 -4.02
N GLY A 115 -3.51 18.09 -3.21
CA GLY A 115 -3.23 18.71 -1.91
C GLY A 115 -2.92 20.20 -2.03
N TYR A 116 -2.10 20.57 -3.01
CA TYR A 116 -1.78 21.96 -3.34
C TYR A 116 -3.01 22.78 -3.73
N ILE A 117 -3.82 22.25 -4.64
CA ILE A 117 -5.03 22.90 -5.12
C ILE A 117 -6.04 23.16 -3.98
N TYR A 118 -6.27 22.16 -3.12
CA TYR A 118 -7.14 22.30 -1.95
C TYR A 118 -6.59 23.32 -0.95
N SER A 119 -5.27 23.30 -0.72
CA SER A 119 -4.60 24.19 0.24
C SER A 119 -4.70 25.65 -0.18
N ILE A 120 -4.52 25.97 -1.47
CA ILE A 120 -4.73 27.33 -2.00
C ILE A 120 -6.16 27.80 -1.73
N ASN A 121 -7.15 27.01 -2.13
CA ASN A 121 -8.56 27.40 -2.01
C ASN A 121 -8.99 27.70 -0.57
N ILE A 122 -8.41 26.99 0.41
CA ILE A 122 -8.72 27.21 1.82
C ILE A 122 -8.02 28.47 2.34
N ILE A 123 -6.77 28.72 1.98
CA ILE A 123 -6.01 29.90 2.41
C ILE A 123 -6.64 31.19 1.86
N SER A 124 -7.02 31.20 0.59
CA SER A 124 -7.69 32.34 -0.04
C SER A 124 -8.97 32.76 0.69
N ARG A 125 -9.57 31.88 1.51
CA ARG A 125 -10.84 32.12 2.21
C ARG A 125 -10.71 32.52 3.68
N LYS A 126 -9.55 32.32 4.32
CA LYS A 126 -9.29 32.76 5.71
C LYS A 126 -8.02 33.63 5.80
N PRO A 127 -8.01 34.83 5.19
CA PRO A 127 -6.80 35.65 5.13
C PRO A 127 -6.34 36.20 6.50
N ASN A 128 -7.23 36.34 7.49
CA ASN A 128 -6.98 37.23 8.65
C ASN A 128 -6.90 36.55 10.04
N VAL A 129 -6.89 35.21 10.15
CA VAL A 129 -7.13 34.54 11.46
C VAL A 129 -5.85 34.01 12.14
N ILE A 130 -4.69 34.02 11.48
CA ILE A 130 -3.51 33.32 12.00
C ILE A 130 -2.23 34.11 11.69
N ASN A 131 -1.24 34.13 12.61
CA ASN A 131 0.10 34.64 12.35
C ASN A 131 0.67 34.08 11.04
N ASP A 132 1.45 34.88 10.31
CA ASP A 132 1.91 34.50 8.97
C ASP A 132 2.72 33.19 8.97
N ASN A 133 3.55 32.96 9.98
CA ASN A 133 4.32 31.72 10.13
C ASN A 133 3.44 30.46 10.25
N SER A 134 2.32 30.54 10.95
CA SER A 134 1.41 29.40 11.11
C SER A 134 0.50 29.19 9.90
N LYS A 135 0.25 30.22 9.08
CA LYS A 135 -0.39 30.05 7.75
C LYS A 135 0.47 29.20 6.81
N TYR A 136 1.77 29.48 6.74
CA TYR A 136 2.70 28.71 5.90
C TYR A 136 2.89 27.27 6.40
N ALA A 137 2.92 27.07 7.71
CA ALA A 137 2.96 25.72 8.30
C ALA A 137 1.71 24.91 7.96
N LEU A 138 0.52 25.49 8.13
CA LEU A 138 -0.76 24.86 7.78
C LEU A 138 -0.89 24.57 6.29
N PHE A 139 -0.42 25.49 5.43
CA PHE A 139 -0.36 25.27 3.98
C PHE A 139 0.47 24.03 3.65
N THR A 140 1.67 23.96 4.21
CA THR A 140 2.62 22.89 3.94
C THR A 140 2.06 21.54 4.39
N ILE A 141 1.51 21.47 5.62
CA ILE A 141 0.91 20.24 6.16
C ILE A 141 -0.25 19.76 5.25
N ARG A 142 -1.10 20.67 4.78
CA ARG A 142 -2.28 20.33 3.97
C ARG A 142 -1.94 19.83 2.56
N ILE A 143 -0.84 20.30 1.97
CA ILE A 143 -0.34 19.76 0.68
C ILE A 143 -0.06 18.26 0.79
N PHE A 144 0.63 17.85 1.87
CA PHE A 144 1.05 16.46 2.05
C PHE A 144 -0.06 15.56 2.60
N TYR A 145 -1.20 16.12 3.02
CA TYR A 145 -2.18 15.37 3.78
C TYR A 145 -2.88 14.24 2.99
N PRO A 146 -3.38 14.47 1.75
CA PRO A 146 -3.92 13.38 0.92
C PRO A 146 -2.89 12.28 0.67
N LEU A 147 -1.63 12.66 0.43
CA LEU A 147 -0.53 11.73 0.23
C LEU A 147 -0.26 10.91 1.50
N LEU A 148 -0.26 11.55 2.67
CA LEU A 148 -0.01 10.91 3.95
C LEU A 148 -1.09 9.88 4.29
N ILE A 149 -2.37 10.20 4.07
CA ILE A 149 -3.47 9.24 4.23
C ILE A 149 -3.30 8.06 3.28
N PHE A 150 -3.01 8.34 2.01
CA PHE A 150 -2.77 7.30 1.02
C PHE A 150 -1.62 6.36 1.43
N LEU A 151 -0.49 6.91 1.87
CA LEU A 151 0.66 6.11 2.32
C LEU A 151 0.35 5.33 3.58
N LEU A 152 -0.28 5.94 4.59
CA LEU A 152 -0.63 5.25 5.83
C LEU A 152 -1.62 4.10 5.61
N THR A 153 -2.67 4.35 4.82
CA THR A 153 -3.65 3.31 4.45
C THR A 153 -3.01 2.22 3.61
N GLY A 154 -2.17 2.57 2.64
CA GLY A 154 -1.41 1.61 1.83
C GLY A 154 -0.47 0.73 2.67
N ILE A 155 0.25 1.32 3.63
CA ILE A 155 1.12 0.59 4.55
C ILE A 155 0.27 -0.35 5.43
N LEU A 156 -0.81 0.15 6.02
CA LEU A 156 -1.69 -0.65 6.88
C LEU A 156 -2.30 -1.83 6.11
N ILE A 157 -2.85 -1.61 4.92
CA ILE A 157 -3.41 -2.67 4.08
C ILE A 157 -2.32 -3.66 3.68
N THR A 158 -1.16 -3.20 3.21
CA THR A 158 -0.07 -4.08 2.78
C THR A 158 0.49 -4.91 3.94
N THR A 159 0.61 -4.33 5.14
CA THR A 159 1.08 -5.04 6.35
C THR A 159 0.09 -6.08 6.84
N LEU A 160 -1.21 -5.76 6.89
CA LEU A 160 -2.25 -6.74 7.25
C LEU A 160 -2.27 -7.91 6.26
N ASN A 161 -2.16 -7.61 4.97
CA ASN A 161 -2.10 -8.64 3.94
C ASN A 161 -0.81 -9.45 4.02
N TYR A 162 0.35 -8.83 4.27
CA TYR A 162 1.60 -9.53 4.50
C TYR A 162 1.45 -10.58 5.60
N ILE A 163 0.86 -10.22 6.74
CA ILE A 163 0.60 -11.15 7.83
C ILE A 163 -0.30 -12.31 7.38
N TYR A 164 -1.33 -12.01 6.58
CA TYR A 164 -2.25 -13.01 6.04
C TYR A 164 -1.55 -13.98 5.07
N ILE A 165 -0.85 -13.47 4.07
CA ILE A 165 -0.12 -14.25 3.07
C ILE A 165 0.98 -15.07 3.74
N PHE A 166 1.72 -14.48 4.67
CA PHE A 166 2.78 -15.16 5.41
C PHE A 166 2.22 -16.38 6.15
N LYS A 167 1.05 -16.25 6.79
CA LYS A 167 0.35 -17.40 7.38
C LYS A 167 -0.02 -18.45 6.32
N CYS A 168 -0.54 -18.03 5.16
CA CYS A 168 -0.91 -18.94 4.08
C CYS A 168 0.29 -19.70 3.47
N ILE A 169 1.40 -19.01 3.21
CA ILE A 169 2.63 -19.59 2.62
C ILE A 169 3.34 -20.49 3.64
N LYS A 170 3.42 -20.07 4.91
CA LYS A 170 4.01 -20.90 5.97
C LYS A 170 3.27 -22.24 6.10
N ASN A 171 1.94 -22.24 5.97
CA ASN A 171 1.17 -23.48 5.94
C ASN A 171 1.44 -24.34 4.70
N ARG A 172 1.85 -23.73 3.58
CA ARG A 172 2.20 -24.43 2.33
C ARG A 172 3.58 -25.09 2.40
N SER A 173 4.56 -24.44 3.05
CA SER A 173 5.94 -24.97 3.18
C SER A 173 6.06 -26.12 4.18
N ILE A 174 5.14 -26.26 5.14
CA ILE A 174 5.12 -27.39 6.08
C ILE A 174 4.75 -28.72 5.38
N VAL A 175 4.11 -28.65 4.20
CA VAL A 175 3.65 -29.82 3.45
C VAL A 175 4.64 -30.28 2.36
N GLY A 176 5.67 -29.48 2.04
CA GLY A 176 6.69 -29.80 1.03
C GLY A 176 8.09 -29.85 1.62
N ASN A 177 8.79 -30.97 1.44
CA ASN A 177 10.11 -31.29 2.03
C ASN A 177 11.16 -30.16 1.98
N GLU A 178 12.02 -30.21 3.00
CA GLU A 178 12.77 -29.10 3.59
C GLU A 178 14.13 -28.76 2.93
N TYR A 179 14.58 -27.54 3.23
CA TYR A 179 15.95 -27.00 3.23
C TYR A 179 16.41 -26.10 2.07
N ASN A 180 16.15 -26.41 0.79
CA ASN A 180 16.47 -25.47 -0.31
C ASN A 180 15.39 -24.40 -0.55
N THR A 181 14.22 -24.56 0.07
CA THR A 181 13.01 -23.77 -0.17
C THR A 181 12.93 -22.47 0.64
N VAL A 182 13.74 -22.27 1.69
CA VAL A 182 13.63 -21.09 2.57
C VAL A 182 14.08 -19.81 1.86
N PHE A 183 15.20 -19.85 1.13
CA PHE A 183 15.69 -18.65 0.42
C PHE A 183 14.84 -18.33 -0.82
N GLU A 184 14.35 -19.37 -1.50
CA GLU A 184 13.45 -19.24 -2.64
C GLU A 184 12.05 -18.75 -2.21
N SER A 185 11.53 -19.27 -1.09
CA SER A 185 10.27 -18.80 -0.51
C SER A 185 10.34 -17.37 0.01
N ILE A 186 11.48 -16.90 0.55
CA ILE A 186 11.65 -15.48 0.92
C ILE A 186 11.67 -14.59 -0.33
N LYS A 187 12.35 -15.02 -1.40
CA LYS A 187 12.38 -14.28 -2.66
C LYS A 187 10.99 -14.20 -3.30
N ASP A 188 10.23 -15.29 -3.25
CA ASP A 188 8.87 -15.35 -3.77
C ASP A 188 7.88 -14.57 -2.88
N LEU A 189 8.05 -14.59 -1.56
CA LEU A 189 7.29 -13.75 -0.64
C LEU A 189 7.50 -12.26 -0.93
N ASN A 190 8.75 -11.81 -1.09
CA ASN A 190 9.04 -10.42 -1.42
C ASN A 190 8.43 -10.00 -2.76
N ARG A 191 8.41 -10.90 -3.75
CA ARG A 191 7.75 -10.66 -5.04
C ARG A 191 6.25 -10.54 -4.89
N GLU A 192 5.62 -11.42 -4.12
CA GLU A 192 4.20 -11.34 -3.85
C GLU A 192 3.86 -10.01 -3.16
N ILE A 193 4.63 -9.58 -2.15
CA ILE A 193 4.42 -8.28 -1.48
C ILE A 193 4.47 -7.10 -2.45
N LEU A 194 5.45 -7.08 -3.36
CA LEU A 194 5.56 -6.01 -4.36
C LEU A 194 4.34 -6.00 -5.27
N PHE A 195 3.87 -7.17 -5.70
CA PHE A 195 2.67 -7.29 -6.52
C PHE A 195 1.39 -6.89 -5.77
N PHE A 196 1.30 -7.19 -4.46
CA PHE A 196 0.24 -6.70 -3.59
C PHE A 196 0.22 -5.18 -3.51
N PHE A 197 1.39 -4.58 -3.36
CA PHE A 197 1.53 -3.14 -3.34
C PHE A 197 1.08 -2.51 -4.67
N ASP A 198 1.46 -3.10 -5.81
CA ASP A 198 0.96 -2.70 -7.14
C ASP A 198 -0.57 -2.82 -7.22
N ILE A 199 -1.18 -3.92 -6.78
CA ILE A 199 -2.65 -4.07 -6.73
C ILE A 199 -3.27 -2.95 -5.89
N ASN A 200 -2.75 -2.69 -4.69
CA ASN A 200 -3.27 -1.63 -3.82
C ASN A 200 -3.18 -0.26 -4.50
N LEU A 201 -2.05 0.07 -5.12
CA LEU A 201 -1.89 1.30 -5.91
C LEU A 201 -2.96 1.43 -7.00
N ASN A 202 -3.19 0.36 -7.76
CA ASN A 202 -4.22 0.35 -8.80
C ASN A 202 -5.62 0.57 -8.23
N CYS A 203 -5.96 -0.08 -7.12
CA CYS A 203 -7.25 0.09 -6.45
C CYS A 203 -7.42 1.54 -5.95
N SER A 204 -6.35 2.12 -5.39
CA SER A 204 -6.36 3.49 -4.88
C SER A 204 -6.61 4.55 -5.95
N THR A 205 -6.45 4.24 -7.25
CA THR A 205 -6.87 5.14 -8.34
C THR A 205 -8.32 5.58 -8.18
N THR A 206 -9.20 4.64 -7.83
CA THR A 206 -10.62 4.92 -7.73
C THR A 206 -10.90 5.86 -6.56
N ILE A 207 -10.24 5.64 -5.42
CA ILE A 207 -10.38 6.49 -4.23
C ILE A 207 -9.81 7.89 -4.49
N LEU A 208 -8.64 7.98 -5.15
CA LEU A 208 -8.07 9.26 -5.57
C LEU A 208 -9.10 10.10 -6.34
N ILE A 209 -9.83 9.48 -7.26
CA ILE A 209 -10.82 10.17 -8.08
C ILE A 209 -12.09 10.48 -7.32
N SER A 210 -12.73 9.47 -6.71
CA SER A 210 -14.03 9.65 -6.03
C SER A 210 -13.92 10.58 -4.81
N SER A 211 -12.85 10.43 -4.02
CA SER A 211 -12.70 11.09 -2.72
C SER A 211 -11.97 12.41 -2.76
N PHE A 212 -11.20 12.69 -3.82
CA PHE A 212 -10.40 13.91 -3.86
C PHE A 212 -10.55 14.69 -5.17
N ALA A 213 -10.46 14.04 -6.33
CA ALA A 213 -10.53 14.76 -7.60
C ALA A 213 -11.95 15.27 -7.91
N VAL A 214 -12.99 14.44 -7.76
CA VAL A 214 -14.38 14.88 -8.03
C VAL A 214 -14.88 15.91 -7.02
N PRO A 215 -14.74 15.71 -5.68
CA PRO A 215 -15.22 16.67 -4.69
C PRO A 215 -14.60 18.06 -4.84
N TYR A 216 -13.41 18.15 -5.44
CA TYR A 216 -12.76 19.42 -5.73
C TYR A 216 -13.60 20.32 -6.64
N PHE A 217 -14.19 19.77 -7.71
CA PHE A 217 -15.04 20.55 -8.62
C PHE A 217 -16.29 21.11 -7.94
N PHE A 218 -16.72 20.47 -6.85
CA PHE A 218 -17.87 20.91 -6.05
C PHE A 218 -17.48 21.83 -4.89
N LEU A 219 -16.19 22.10 -4.67
CA LEU A 219 -15.70 22.97 -3.59
C LEU A 219 -16.34 24.38 -3.61
N PRO A 220 -16.59 25.04 -4.77
CA PRO A 220 -17.30 26.31 -4.80
C PRO A 220 -18.69 26.19 -4.16
N ILE A 221 -19.46 25.16 -4.51
CA ILE A 221 -20.81 24.94 -3.99
C ILE A 221 -20.77 24.59 -2.49
N LEU A 222 -19.85 23.71 -2.10
CA LEU A 222 -19.71 23.26 -0.71
C LEU A 222 -19.37 24.38 0.29
N THR A 223 -18.90 25.53 -0.21
CA THR A 223 -18.44 26.65 0.62
C THR A 223 -19.33 27.87 0.61
N ILE A 224 -20.39 27.90 -0.21
CA ILE A 224 -21.36 28.99 -0.18
C ILE A 224 -22.27 28.83 1.04
N LYS A 225 -22.30 29.86 1.90
CA LYS A 225 -23.11 29.87 3.13
C LYS A 225 -24.63 29.97 2.88
N HIS A 226 -25.04 30.56 1.76
CA HIS A 226 -26.45 30.88 1.50
C HIS A 226 -27.24 29.73 0.87
N PHE A 227 -26.58 28.69 0.37
CA PHE A 227 -27.22 27.57 -0.34
C PHE A 227 -27.13 26.24 0.43
N GLU A 228 -27.61 26.22 1.67
CA GLU A 228 -27.51 25.03 2.53
C GLU A 228 -28.23 23.78 1.97
N ILE A 229 -29.36 23.95 1.27
CA ILE A 229 -30.08 22.83 0.64
C ILE A 229 -29.25 22.22 -0.49
N LEU A 230 -28.74 23.04 -1.41
CA LEU A 230 -27.90 22.59 -2.53
C LEU A 230 -26.62 21.93 -2.02
N LYS A 231 -25.99 22.51 -0.99
CA LYS A 231 -24.81 21.96 -0.32
C LYS A 231 -25.08 20.56 0.23
N LYS A 232 -26.21 20.34 0.92
CA LYS A 232 -26.61 19.02 1.42
C LYS A 232 -26.78 18.00 0.30
N ILE A 233 -27.45 18.38 -0.80
CA ILE A 233 -27.62 17.52 -1.98
C ILE A 233 -26.24 17.11 -2.54
N VAL A 234 -25.33 18.08 -2.71
CA VAL A 234 -23.98 17.82 -3.20
C VAL A 234 -23.19 16.90 -2.24
N ILE A 235 -23.30 17.10 -0.92
CA ILE A 235 -22.65 16.21 0.07
C ILE A 235 -23.16 14.78 -0.07
N ILE A 236 -24.47 14.57 -0.21
CA ILE A 236 -25.07 13.25 -0.39
C ILE A 236 -24.55 12.60 -1.68
N ILE A 237 -24.53 13.34 -2.80
CA ILE A 237 -24.02 12.84 -4.08
C ILE A 237 -22.55 12.42 -3.96
N LEU A 238 -21.72 13.25 -3.32
CA LEU A 238 -20.29 12.96 -3.14
C LEU A 238 -20.04 11.76 -2.24
N ASN A 239 -20.81 11.60 -1.15
CA ASN A 239 -20.68 10.44 -0.27
C ASN A 239 -21.18 9.15 -0.95
N ILE A 240 -22.23 9.21 -1.79
CA ILE A 240 -22.65 8.08 -2.63
C ILE A 240 -21.54 7.71 -3.62
N LEU A 241 -20.93 8.71 -4.27
CA LEU A 241 -19.82 8.48 -5.19
C LEU A 241 -18.62 7.84 -4.48
N ASP A 242 -18.32 8.26 -3.25
CA ASP A 242 -17.27 7.64 -2.44
C ASP A 242 -17.60 6.20 -2.07
N ILE A 243 -18.84 5.89 -1.68
CA ILE A 243 -19.27 4.50 -1.45
C ILE A 243 -19.04 3.66 -2.71
N LEU A 244 -19.46 4.15 -3.88
CA LEU A 244 -19.23 3.47 -5.16
C LEU A 244 -17.73 3.31 -5.46
N GLY A 245 -16.93 4.34 -5.16
CA GLY A 245 -15.47 4.31 -5.31
C GLY A 245 -14.82 3.23 -4.44
N TRP A 246 -15.24 3.11 -3.18
CA TRP A 246 -14.78 2.08 -2.26
C TRP A 246 -15.27 0.68 -2.65
N MET A 247 -16.51 0.53 -3.12
CA MET A 247 -17.00 -0.73 -3.67
C MET A 247 -16.14 -1.20 -4.84
N TYR A 248 -15.81 -0.27 -5.73
CA TYR A 248 -15.02 -0.56 -6.91
C TYR A 248 -13.55 -0.81 -6.56
N TYR A 249 -12.99 -0.11 -5.56
CA TYR A 249 -11.70 -0.45 -4.93
C TYR A 249 -11.69 -1.91 -4.48
N LEU A 250 -12.70 -2.35 -3.72
CA LEU A 250 -12.78 -3.74 -3.23
C LEU A 250 -12.94 -4.75 -4.36
N TYR A 251 -13.66 -4.38 -5.43
CA TYR A 251 -13.83 -5.21 -6.60
C TYR A 251 -12.50 -5.44 -7.34
N ILE A 252 -11.75 -4.37 -7.63
CA ILE A 252 -10.41 -4.48 -8.25
C ILE A 252 -9.48 -5.26 -7.32
N TYR A 253 -9.52 -4.97 -6.03
CA TYR A 253 -8.71 -5.64 -5.03
C TYR A 253 -8.99 -7.15 -5.03
N LYS A 254 -10.25 -7.56 -5.02
CA LYS A 254 -10.67 -8.97 -5.13
C LYS A 254 -10.14 -9.64 -6.39
N ILE A 255 -10.16 -8.95 -7.53
CA ILE A 255 -9.59 -9.44 -8.80
C ILE A 255 -8.08 -9.68 -8.65
N GLY A 256 -7.33 -8.72 -8.11
CA GLY A 256 -5.90 -8.86 -7.86
C GLY A 256 -5.58 -10.01 -6.90
N MET A 257 -6.34 -10.11 -5.80
CA MET A 257 -6.21 -11.20 -4.83
C MET A 257 -6.44 -12.57 -5.42
N HIS A 258 -7.39 -12.68 -6.36
CA HIS A 258 -7.65 -13.92 -7.07
C HIS A 258 -6.43 -14.36 -7.90
N VAL A 259 -5.74 -13.40 -8.54
CA VAL A 259 -4.49 -13.67 -9.28
C VAL A 259 -3.42 -14.18 -8.34
N ILE A 260 -3.30 -13.64 -7.12
CA ILE A 260 -2.27 -14.05 -6.15
C ILE A 260 -2.56 -15.42 -5.55
N LEU A 261 -3.70 -15.56 -4.88
CA LEU A 261 -3.96 -16.69 -3.99
C LEU A 261 -4.44 -17.94 -4.74
N CYS A 262 -4.88 -17.81 -6.00
CA CYS A 262 -5.29 -18.87 -6.93
C CYS A 262 -6.22 -20.01 -6.42
N ARG A 263 -6.62 -20.09 -5.13
CA ARG A 263 -7.16 -21.36 -4.62
C ARG A 263 -8.07 -21.34 -3.38
N ASN A 264 -8.49 -20.21 -2.82
CA ASN A 264 -9.47 -20.25 -1.71
C ASN A 264 -10.52 -19.13 -1.82
N ILE A 265 -11.53 -19.40 -2.66
CA ILE A 265 -12.64 -18.48 -2.97
C ILE A 265 -13.67 -18.38 -1.83
N LYS A 266 -13.83 -19.44 -1.02
CA LYS A 266 -14.95 -19.53 -0.05
C LYS A 266 -14.76 -18.71 1.23
N GLN A 267 -13.55 -18.61 1.76
CA GLN A 267 -13.29 -17.90 3.04
C GLN A 267 -13.19 -16.37 2.89
N ASN A 268 -12.98 -15.88 1.66
CA ASN A 268 -12.76 -14.46 1.41
C ASN A 268 -14.05 -13.63 1.38
N ASN A 269 -15.21 -14.20 1.04
CA ASN A 269 -16.44 -13.42 0.83
C ASN A 269 -16.95 -12.71 2.10
N TYR A 270 -16.78 -13.30 3.29
CA TYR A 270 -17.24 -12.69 4.55
C TYR A 270 -16.44 -11.45 4.94
N ILE A 271 -15.13 -11.43 4.67
CA ILE A 271 -14.26 -10.28 4.97
C ILE A 271 -14.66 -9.07 4.10
N TYR A 272 -14.97 -9.31 2.83
CA TYR A 272 -15.43 -8.26 1.93
C TYR A 272 -16.79 -7.68 2.34
N ILE A 273 -17.72 -8.54 2.77
CA ILE A 273 -19.04 -8.10 3.26
C ILE A 273 -18.89 -7.24 4.52
N PHE A 274 -18.06 -7.68 5.49
CA PHE A 274 -17.81 -6.90 6.70
C PHE A 274 -17.22 -5.53 6.38
N PHE A 275 -16.21 -5.47 5.51
CA PHE A 275 -15.57 -4.22 5.11
C PHE A 275 -16.55 -3.30 4.36
N PHE A 276 -17.42 -3.88 3.51
CA PHE A 276 -18.48 -3.14 2.83
C PHE A 276 -19.49 -2.53 3.80
N CYS A 277 -19.97 -3.30 4.79
CA CYS A 277 -20.85 -2.77 5.84
C CYS A 277 -20.18 -1.64 6.63
N PHE A 278 -18.90 -1.78 6.97
CA PHE A 278 -18.14 -0.74 7.66
C PHE A 278 -18.05 0.55 6.83
N ILE A 279 -17.73 0.44 5.53
CA ILE A 279 -17.71 1.59 4.60
C ILE A 279 -19.08 2.28 4.60
N LEU A 280 -20.17 1.54 4.43
CA LEU A 280 -21.51 2.11 4.42
C LEU A 280 -21.80 2.90 5.70
N ILE A 281 -21.57 2.29 6.88
CA ILE A 281 -21.80 2.93 8.18
C ILE A 281 -20.99 4.22 8.30
N PHE A 282 -19.72 4.19 7.91
CA PHE A 282 -18.84 5.35 7.95
C PHE A 282 -19.32 6.51 7.07
N PHE A 283 -19.74 6.24 5.83
CA PHE A 283 -20.23 7.30 4.92
C PHE A 283 -21.63 7.80 5.29
N PHE A 284 -22.49 6.95 5.89
CA PHE A 284 -23.73 7.42 6.51
C PHE A 284 -23.44 8.38 7.67
N TYR A 285 -22.46 8.07 8.52
CA TYR A 285 -22.03 8.96 9.59
C TYR A 285 -21.50 10.30 9.06
N LEU A 286 -20.70 10.29 7.99
CA LEU A 286 -20.24 11.54 7.36
C LEU A 286 -21.38 12.38 6.81
N THR A 287 -22.33 11.73 6.13
CA THR A 287 -23.53 12.39 5.57
C THR A 287 -24.38 13.02 6.68
N TYR A 288 -24.59 12.29 7.78
CA TYR A 288 -25.32 12.79 8.95
C TYR A 288 -24.69 14.06 9.53
N ASN A 289 -23.35 14.12 9.56
CA ASN A 289 -22.61 15.29 10.05
C ASN A 289 -22.42 16.40 8.99
N ASN A 290 -23.06 16.31 7.82
CA ASN A 290 -22.88 17.23 6.68
C ASN A 290 -21.41 17.40 6.26
N LEU A 291 -20.65 16.31 6.29
CA LEU A 291 -19.25 16.27 5.88
C LEU A 291 -19.12 15.36 4.65
N THR A 292 -18.30 15.79 3.69
CA THR A 292 -17.72 14.87 2.70
C THR A 292 -16.47 14.24 3.29
N PHE A 293 -16.06 13.08 2.78
CA PHE A 293 -14.82 12.46 3.25
C PHE A 293 -13.60 13.36 3.05
N ALA A 294 -13.53 14.08 1.91
CA ALA A 294 -12.53 15.12 1.69
C ALA A 294 -12.54 16.19 2.79
N LEU A 295 -13.71 16.77 3.11
CA LEU A 295 -13.80 17.81 4.14
C LEU A 295 -13.56 17.26 5.55
N PHE A 296 -14.00 16.06 5.86
CA PHE A 296 -13.70 15.38 7.13
C PHE A 296 -12.19 15.24 7.34
N ILE A 297 -11.50 14.77 6.29
CA ILE A 297 -10.04 14.71 6.20
C ILE A 297 -9.44 16.10 6.46
N TYR A 298 -9.84 17.12 5.70
CA TYR A 298 -9.26 18.46 5.83
C TYR A 298 -9.63 19.21 7.11
N ASN A 299 -10.70 18.81 7.81
CA ASN A 299 -11.15 19.43 9.07
C ASN A 299 -10.54 18.78 10.32
N PHE A 300 -9.92 17.61 10.19
CA PHE A 300 -9.26 16.93 11.31
C PHE A 300 -7.97 17.66 11.77
N PHE A 301 -7.48 18.65 10.99
CA PHE A 301 -6.26 19.44 11.23
C PHE A 301 -6.35 20.91 10.75
#